data_AF-A0A1Q7REZ1-F1
#
_entry.id   AF-A0A1Q7REZ1-F1
#
_cell.length_a   1.000
_cell.length_b   1.000
_cell.length_c   1.000
_cell.angle_alpha   90.00
_cell.angle_beta   90.00
_cell.angle_gamma   90.00
#
_symmetry.space_group_name_H-M   'P 1'
#
loop_
_entity.id
_entity.type
_entity.pdbx_description
1 polymer ?
#
loop_
_entity_poly.entity_id
_entity_poly.type
_entity_poly.pdbx_seq_one_letter_code
_entity_poly.pdbx_strand_id
1 'polypeptide(L)'
;MVENVITALEFDEVLKLLAAESVTPPGVARATKVVPAYDPESVDRENRLAAEMTRRIEAHGLLPFGVVPDASPLLSRLEIEGAVLAPLEVFDLVTLMKAGRTLKSALAETRAEFPRLWDIAGELPDLGNLVRFLDGKIAPTGELEDGASDDLRAVRLEIRRRNERLDAALVAIAGRAEVARALQDTFISIRSDRHVIPIRAESQSAVPGSVHGVSGEQRDRDPSRPRGGGGPAPSAGVQRPAAGAPPGDSGPRRRHRTPGRPFRQSAAGKEAARPARGTIGAR
;
A
#
# COMPACT_ATOMS: atom_id res chain seq x y z
N MET A 1 21.89 4.26 -38.20
CA MET A 1 23.24 4.81 -37.96
C MET A 1 23.46 5.23 -36.51
N VAL A 2 22.44 5.74 -35.79
CA VAL A 2 22.55 6.15 -34.37
C VAL A 2 22.60 4.98 -33.39
N GLU A 3 21.81 3.91 -33.58
CA GLU A 3 21.81 2.74 -32.68
C GLU A 3 23.18 2.08 -32.53
N ASN A 4 23.93 1.90 -33.63
CA ASN A 4 25.26 1.30 -33.59
C ASN A 4 26.27 2.12 -32.78
N VAL A 5 26.10 3.45 -32.68
CA VAL A 5 26.99 4.33 -31.90
C VAL A 5 26.62 4.30 -30.43
N ILE A 6 25.32 4.30 -30.10
CA ILE A 6 24.84 4.20 -28.70
C ILE A 6 25.29 2.87 -28.07
N THR A 7 25.18 1.77 -28.82
CA THR A 7 25.68 0.46 -28.36
C THR A 7 27.21 0.45 -28.25
N ALA A 8 27.93 1.04 -29.20
CA ALA A 8 29.40 1.08 -29.16
C ALA A 8 29.96 1.93 -28.00
N LEU A 9 29.19 2.92 -27.54
CA LEU A 9 29.52 3.77 -26.39
C LEU A 9 29.06 3.18 -25.05
N GLU A 10 28.47 1.97 -25.05
CA GLU A 10 27.92 1.32 -23.86
C GLU A 10 26.98 2.24 -23.07
N PHE A 11 26.20 3.05 -23.78
CA PHE A 11 25.36 4.07 -23.15
C PHE A 11 24.33 3.46 -22.19
N ASP A 12 23.91 2.23 -22.44
CA ASP A 12 23.03 1.49 -21.53
C ASP A 12 23.66 1.24 -20.16
N GLU A 13 24.98 1.07 -20.06
CA GLU A 13 25.68 0.97 -18.77
C GLU A 13 25.64 2.29 -18.01
N VAL A 14 25.77 3.42 -18.72
CA VAL A 14 25.61 4.76 -18.12
C VAL A 14 24.19 4.95 -17.58
N LEU A 15 23.17 4.49 -18.32
CA LEU A 15 21.77 4.55 -17.86
C LEU A 15 21.52 3.66 -16.65
N LYS A 16 22.18 2.50 -16.55
CA LYS A 16 22.11 1.61 -15.36
C LYS A 16 22.71 2.30 -14.14
N LEU A 17 23.86 2.97 -14.28
CA LEU A 17 24.47 3.76 -13.21
C LEU A 17 23.55 4.91 -12.76
N LEU A 18 22.99 5.66 -13.70
CA LEU A 18 22.05 6.75 -13.39
C LEU A 18 20.78 6.24 -12.68
N ALA A 19 20.27 5.08 -13.11
CA ALA A 19 19.12 4.45 -12.49
C ALA A 19 19.43 3.98 -11.05
N ALA A 20 20.64 3.48 -10.80
CA ALA A 20 21.07 3.06 -9.46
C ALA A 20 21.17 4.23 -8.47
N GLU A 21 21.52 5.43 -8.96
CA GLU A 21 21.56 6.67 -8.15
C GLU A 21 20.18 7.34 -7.99
N SER A 22 19.13 6.81 -8.63
CA SER A 22 17.78 7.38 -8.57
C SER A 22 17.00 6.84 -7.37
N VAL A 23 16.48 7.74 -6.53
CA VAL A 23 15.77 7.38 -5.27
C VAL A 23 14.31 6.96 -5.49
N THR A 24 13.65 7.50 -6.52
CA THR A 24 12.20 7.30 -6.74
C THR A 24 11.93 6.36 -7.91
N PRO A 25 10.90 5.50 -7.86
CA PRO A 25 10.57 4.62 -8.98
C PRO A 25 10.29 5.38 -10.30
N PRO A 26 9.58 6.52 -10.31
CA PRO A 26 9.46 7.34 -11.51
C PRO A 26 10.80 7.91 -11.99
N GLY A 27 11.71 8.24 -11.07
CA GLY A 27 13.08 8.67 -11.38
C GLY A 27 13.88 7.58 -12.09
N VAL A 28 13.85 6.35 -11.56
CA VAL A 28 14.48 5.16 -12.19
C VAL A 28 13.91 4.91 -13.58
N ALA A 29 12.58 4.98 -13.73
CA ALA A 29 11.91 4.81 -15.01
C ALA A 29 12.24 5.92 -16.02
N ARG A 30 12.51 7.15 -15.56
CA ARG A 30 12.99 8.24 -16.42
C ARG A 30 14.45 8.07 -16.79
N ALA A 31 15.32 7.75 -15.83
CA ALA A 31 16.75 7.53 -16.03
C ALA A 31 17.03 6.48 -17.11
N THR A 32 16.33 5.35 -17.05
CA THR A 32 16.48 4.24 -18.03
C THR A 32 15.96 4.56 -19.43
N LYS A 33 15.19 5.63 -19.61
CA LYS A 33 14.59 6.04 -20.89
C LYS A 33 15.24 7.29 -21.48
N VAL A 34 16.29 7.83 -20.83
CA VAL A 34 17.02 8.99 -21.37
C VAL A 34 17.64 8.60 -22.71
N VAL A 35 17.48 9.48 -23.69
CA VAL A 35 18.12 9.37 -25.00
C VAL A 35 18.90 10.64 -25.29
N PRO A 36 20.03 10.56 -26.02
CA PRO A 36 20.77 11.74 -26.42
C PRO A 36 19.87 12.73 -27.18
N ALA A 37 19.81 13.98 -26.69
CA ALA A 37 19.09 15.05 -27.36
C ALA A 37 20.00 15.74 -28.38
N TYR A 38 19.41 16.18 -29.50
CA TYR A 38 20.13 16.85 -30.59
C TYR A 38 19.80 18.34 -30.70
N ASP A 39 18.77 18.79 -29.97
CA ASP A 39 18.38 20.20 -29.92
C ASP A 39 19.27 20.96 -28.92
N PRO A 40 20.09 21.92 -29.36
CA PRO A 40 21.01 22.64 -28.48
C PRO A 40 20.32 23.39 -27.35
N GLU A 41 19.12 23.95 -27.59
CA GLU A 41 18.37 24.68 -26.57
C GLU A 41 17.86 23.75 -25.47
N SER A 42 17.36 22.57 -25.84
CA SER A 42 16.97 21.55 -24.87
C SER A 42 18.14 21.04 -24.06
N VAL A 43 19.30 20.82 -24.69
CA VAL A 43 20.51 20.37 -24.00
C VAL A 43 20.99 21.43 -23.00
N ASP A 44 21.03 22.71 -23.40
CA ASP A 44 21.43 23.81 -22.50
C ASP A 44 20.46 23.97 -21.32
N ARG A 45 19.14 23.84 -21.53
CA ARG A 45 18.16 23.85 -20.42
C ARG A 45 18.42 22.74 -19.40
N GLU A 46 18.52 21.49 -19.86
CA GLU A 46 18.71 20.33 -18.98
C GLU A 46 20.05 20.41 -18.25
N ASN A 47 21.12 20.82 -18.94
CA ASN A 47 22.44 21.00 -18.32
C ASN A 47 22.44 22.10 -17.26
N ARG A 48 21.74 23.22 -17.48
CA ARG A 48 21.62 24.29 -16.48
C ARG A 48 20.83 23.83 -15.26
N LEU A 49 19.76 23.06 -15.46
CA LEU A 49 18.98 22.47 -14.38
C LEU A 49 19.85 21.50 -13.56
N ALA A 50 20.59 20.61 -14.22
CA ALA A 50 21.50 19.67 -13.56
C ALA A 50 22.60 20.40 -12.78
N ALA A 51 23.25 21.41 -13.38
CA ALA A 51 24.27 22.20 -12.71
C ALA A 51 23.74 22.97 -11.50
N GLU A 52 22.50 23.47 -11.57
CA GLU A 52 21.83 24.10 -10.44
C GLU A 52 21.54 23.10 -9.30
N MET A 53 21.10 21.89 -9.64
CA MET A 53 20.92 20.81 -8.66
C MET A 53 22.22 20.42 -7.97
N THR A 54 23.33 20.30 -8.71
CA THR A 54 24.65 20.01 -8.13
C THR A 54 25.06 21.08 -7.12
N ARG A 55 24.97 22.37 -7.48
CA ARG A 55 25.27 23.48 -6.56
C ARG A 55 24.39 23.45 -5.32
N ARG A 56 23.11 23.10 -5.48
CA ARG A 56 22.20 22.97 -4.34
C ARG A 56 22.61 21.83 -3.42
N ILE A 57 23.01 20.68 -3.96
CA ILE A 57 23.46 19.54 -3.15
C ILE A 57 24.73 19.90 -2.38
N GLU A 58 25.67 20.59 -3.02
CA GLU A 58 26.90 21.05 -2.38
C GLU A 58 26.63 22.04 -1.23
N ALA A 59 25.67 22.96 -1.41
CA ALA A 59 25.36 23.98 -0.41
C ALA A 59 24.43 23.49 0.72
N HIS A 60 23.44 22.65 0.41
CA HIS A 60 22.32 22.31 1.30
C HIS A 60 22.11 20.81 1.50
N GLY A 61 22.95 19.95 0.91
CA GLY A 61 22.80 18.50 0.94
C GLY A 61 21.70 17.96 0.03
N LEU A 62 21.36 16.68 0.19
CA LEU A 62 20.30 16.01 -0.58
C LEU A 62 18.90 16.56 -0.27
N LEU A 63 17.94 16.30 -1.15
CA LEU A 63 16.56 16.75 -0.94
C LEU A 63 15.84 15.82 0.06
N PRO A 64 15.07 16.36 1.02
CA PRO A 64 14.51 15.59 2.13
C PRO A 64 13.15 14.93 1.79
N PHE A 65 13.00 14.25 0.65
CA PHE A 65 11.73 13.60 0.29
C PHE A 65 11.63 12.11 0.66
N GLY A 66 12.71 11.51 1.20
CA GLY A 66 12.68 10.14 1.75
C GLY A 66 12.35 9.06 0.70
N VAL A 67 11.77 7.95 1.17
CA VAL A 67 11.26 6.89 0.28
C VAL A 67 9.88 7.29 -0.22
N VAL A 68 9.73 7.35 -1.54
CA VAL A 68 8.48 7.71 -2.20
C VAL A 68 7.93 6.50 -2.96
N PRO A 69 6.70 6.05 -2.67
CA PRO A 69 6.09 4.92 -3.38
C PRO A 69 5.75 5.30 -4.83
N ASP A 70 5.67 4.29 -5.71
CA ASP A 70 5.19 4.50 -7.07
C ASP A 70 3.66 4.64 -7.08
N ALA A 71 3.19 5.89 -7.06
CA ALA A 71 1.77 6.19 -7.14
C ALA A 71 1.25 6.28 -8.59
N SER A 72 2.08 6.09 -9.61
CA SER A 72 1.65 6.25 -11.02
C SER A 72 0.42 5.39 -11.39
N PRO A 73 0.35 4.10 -10.97
CA PRO A 73 -0.83 3.27 -11.20
C PRO A 73 -2.07 3.74 -10.42
N LEU A 74 -1.86 4.30 -9.21
CA LEU A 74 -2.94 4.81 -8.36
C LEU A 74 -3.54 6.08 -8.95
N LEU A 75 -2.69 7.01 -9.40
CA LEU A 75 -3.12 8.25 -10.04
C LEU A 75 -3.90 7.97 -11.33
N SER A 76 -3.43 7.04 -12.15
CA SER A 76 -4.13 6.63 -13.38
C SER A 76 -5.52 6.04 -13.09
N ARG A 77 -5.67 5.31 -11.98
CA ARG A 77 -6.98 4.77 -11.54
C ARG A 77 -7.91 5.86 -11.01
N LEU A 78 -7.37 6.86 -10.30
CA LEU A 78 -8.14 7.97 -9.74
C LEU A 78 -8.75 8.90 -10.80
N GLU A 79 -8.30 8.83 -12.06
CA GLU A 79 -8.95 9.52 -13.18
C GLU A 79 -10.34 8.96 -13.49
N ILE A 80 -10.63 7.73 -13.06
CA ILE A 80 -11.92 7.08 -13.26
C ILE A 80 -12.86 7.47 -12.12
N GLU A 81 -13.98 8.11 -12.47
CA GLU A 81 -15.00 8.48 -11.47
C GLU A 81 -15.52 7.26 -10.71
N GLY A 82 -15.59 7.36 -9.38
CA GLY A 82 -16.01 6.27 -8.51
C GLY A 82 -14.91 5.24 -8.21
N ALA A 83 -13.66 5.46 -8.64
CA ALA A 83 -12.55 4.61 -8.25
C ALA A 83 -12.38 4.57 -6.73
N VAL A 84 -12.26 3.36 -6.18
CA VAL A 84 -12.01 3.12 -4.77
C VAL A 84 -10.55 2.71 -4.59
N LEU A 85 -9.94 3.25 -3.54
CA LEU A 85 -8.60 2.90 -3.11
C LEU A 85 -8.65 2.10 -1.82
N ALA A 86 -7.77 1.09 -1.74
CA ALA A 86 -7.54 0.37 -0.50
C ALA A 86 -6.79 1.26 0.51
N PRO A 87 -6.87 0.97 1.82
CA PRO A 87 -6.23 1.80 2.85
C PRO A 87 -4.72 2.02 2.62
N LEU A 88 -3.99 0.97 2.27
CA LEU A 88 -2.55 1.07 1.97
C LEU A 88 -2.25 1.95 0.75
N GLU A 89 -3.13 1.93 -0.26
CA GLU A 89 -2.99 2.79 -1.45
C GLU A 89 -3.18 4.27 -1.08
N VAL A 90 -4.10 4.56 -0.15
CA VAL A 90 -4.28 5.91 0.39
C VAL A 90 -3.08 6.31 1.24
N PHE A 91 -2.52 5.40 2.04
CA PHE A 91 -1.30 5.63 2.81
C PHE A 91 -0.11 6.00 1.91
N ASP A 92 0.05 5.30 0.77
CA ASP A 92 1.09 5.60 -0.21
C ASP A 92 0.91 7.00 -0.82
N LEU A 93 -0.33 7.38 -1.16
CA LEU A 93 -0.63 8.73 -1.64
C LEU A 93 -0.34 9.79 -0.59
N VAL A 94 -0.68 9.56 0.68
CA VAL A 94 -0.36 10.49 1.79
C VAL A 94 1.16 10.65 1.92
N THR A 95 1.91 9.55 1.80
CA THR A 95 3.37 9.58 1.84
C THR A 95 3.94 10.42 0.69
N LEU A 96 3.44 10.23 -0.53
CA LEU A 96 3.82 11.04 -1.69
C LEU A 96 3.49 12.53 -1.49
N MET A 97 2.28 12.85 -0.99
CA MET A 97 1.87 14.24 -0.75
C MET A 97 2.74 14.92 0.31
N LYS A 98 3.11 14.20 1.38
CA LYS A 98 4.05 14.70 2.40
C LYS A 98 5.42 14.96 1.81
N ALA A 99 5.94 14.02 1.02
CA ALA A 99 7.23 14.17 0.34
C ALA A 99 7.25 15.41 -0.58
N GLY A 100 6.19 15.61 -1.38
CA GLY A 100 6.04 16.78 -2.24
C GLY A 100 5.98 18.10 -1.47
N ARG A 101 5.27 18.14 -0.33
CA ARG A 101 5.21 19.32 0.55
C ARG A 101 6.58 19.63 1.16
N THR A 102 7.28 18.62 1.67
CA THR A 102 8.62 18.78 2.24
C THR A 102 9.62 19.29 1.20
N LEU A 103 9.57 18.73 -0.02
CA LEU A 103 10.34 19.20 -1.18
C LEU A 103 10.04 20.66 -1.51
N LYS A 104 8.76 21.02 -1.64
CA LYS A 104 8.33 22.39 -1.94
C LYS A 104 8.81 23.38 -0.88
N SER A 105 8.71 23.03 0.40
CA SER A 105 9.18 23.88 1.51
C SER A 105 10.69 24.10 1.44
N ALA A 106 11.48 23.04 1.23
CA ALA A 106 12.93 23.14 1.16
C ALA A 106 13.42 24.03 0.01
N LEU A 107 12.73 23.98 -1.14
CA LEU A 107 13.07 24.81 -2.30
C LEU A 107 12.47 26.23 -2.21
N ALA A 108 11.40 26.43 -1.44
CA ALA A 108 10.83 27.77 -1.24
C ALA A 108 11.80 28.70 -0.50
N GLU A 109 12.52 28.19 0.49
CA GLU A 109 13.51 28.95 1.28
C GLU A 109 14.69 29.43 0.43
N THR A 110 15.03 28.67 -0.62
CA THR A 110 16.20 28.89 -1.48
C THR A 110 15.82 29.30 -2.91
N ARG A 111 14.56 29.69 -3.15
CA ARG A 111 14.01 29.99 -4.48
C ARG A 111 14.77 31.06 -5.27
N ALA A 112 15.41 32.01 -4.58
CA ALA A 112 16.18 33.07 -5.21
C ALA A 112 17.57 32.58 -5.67
N GLU A 113 18.11 31.58 -4.98
CA GLU A 113 19.41 30.97 -5.27
C GLU A 113 19.27 29.86 -6.35
N PHE A 114 18.15 29.14 -6.33
CA PHE A 114 17.84 28.05 -7.26
C PHE A 114 16.48 28.26 -7.97
N PRO A 115 16.39 29.25 -8.88
CA PRO A 115 15.14 29.59 -9.54
C PRO A 115 14.62 28.48 -10.47
N ARG A 116 15.47 27.71 -11.16
CA ARG A 116 15.03 26.64 -12.08
C ARG A 116 14.48 25.45 -11.32
N LEU A 117 15.08 25.12 -10.16
CA LEU A 117 14.51 24.11 -9.27
C LEU A 117 13.16 24.57 -8.71
N TRP A 118 13.05 25.87 -8.40
CA TRP A 118 11.80 26.45 -7.95
C TRP A 118 10.73 26.47 -9.04
N ASP A 119 11.07 26.70 -10.31
CA ASP A 119 10.10 26.65 -11.42
C ASP A 119 9.38 25.29 -11.45
N ILE A 120 10.10 24.19 -11.21
CA ILE A 120 9.53 22.83 -11.14
C ILE A 120 8.74 22.62 -9.84
N ALA A 121 9.33 22.96 -8.69
CA ALA A 121 8.69 22.72 -7.39
C ALA A 121 7.49 23.65 -7.12
N GLY A 122 7.47 24.82 -7.76
CA GLY A 122 6.41 25.81 -7.67
C GLY A 122 5.09 25.31 -8.25
N GLU A 123 5.15 24.48 -9.29
CA GLU A 123 3.99 23.82 -9.93
C GLU A 123 3.30 22.80 -9.03
N LEU A 124 3.97 22.30 -7.98
CA LEU A 124 3.37 21.34 -7.06
C LEU A 124 2.13 21.95 -6.38
N PRO A 125 0.98 21.26 -6.39
CA PRO A 125 -0.24 21.78 -5.77
C PRO A 125 -0.12 21.87 -4.24
N ASP A 126 -0.87 22.79 -3.62
CA ASP A 126 -1.01 22.80 -2.16
C ASP A 126 -2.04 21.75 -1.72
N LEU A 127 -1.53 20.61 -1.24
CA LEU A 127 -2.32 19.49 -0.74
C LEU A 127 -2.39 19.47 0.79
N GLY A 128 -2.04 20.57 1.47
CA GLY A 128 -1.95 20.63 2.93
C GLY A 128 -3.26 20.28 3.65
N ASN A 129 -4.41 20.68 3.09
CA ASN A 129 -5.71 20.31 3.65
C ASN A 129 -5.99 18.81 3.53
N LEU A 130 -5.67 18.22 2.37
CA LEU A 130 -5.89 16.80 2.12
C LEU A 130 -4.95 15.93 2.97
N VAL A 131 -3.68 16.31 3.08
CA VAL A 131 -2.73 15.65 3.97
C VAL A 131 -3.24 15.70 5.41
N ARG A 132 -3.61 16.88 5.94
CA ARG A 132 -4.14 16.98 7.30
C ARG A 132 -5.41 16.16 7.53
N PHE A 133 -6.25 16.04 6.50
CA PHE A 133 -7.47 15.25 6.58
C PHE A 133 -7.21 13.74 6.62
N LEU A 134 -6.19 13.26 5.92
CA LEU A 134 -5.88 11.82 5.81
C LEU A 134 -4.81 11.35 6.79
N ASP A 135 -3.97 12.26 7.27
CA ASP A 135 -2.87 11.93 8.16
C ASP A 135 -3.38 11.37 9.50
N GLY A 136 -2.76 10.30 9.96
CA GLY A 136 -3.16 9.60 11.18
C GLY A 136 -4.51 8.87 11.12
N LYS A 137 -5.13 8.74 9.93
CA LYS A 137 -6.36 7.93 9.77
C LYS A 137 -6.10 6.49 9.37
N ILE A 138 -4.95 6.23 8.77
CA ILE A 138 -4.56 4.92 8.25
C ILE A 138 -3.20 4.58 8.83
N ALA A 139 -3.13 3.45 9.53
CA ALA A 139 -1.89 2.92 10.06
C ALA A 139 -1.01 2.35 8.94
N PRO A 140 0.32 2.24 9.13
CA PRO A 140 1.21 1.57 8.18
C PRO A 140 0.85 0.09 7.91
N THR A 141 0.08 -0.53 8.81
CA THR A 141 -0.46 -1.90 8.65
C THR A 141 -1.64 -1.97 7.67
N GLY A 142 -2.19 -0.82 7.26
CA GLY A 142 -3.41 -0.72 6.45
C GLY A 142 -4.69 -0.73 7.27
N GLU A 143 -4.59 -0.79 8.59
CA GLU A 143 -5.75 -0.66 9.47
C GLU A 143 -6.21 0.79 9.57
N LEU A 144 -7.53 0.99 9.57
CA LEU A 144 -8.10 2.30 9.87
C LEU A 144 -8.02 2.56 11.37
N GLU A 145 -7.49 3.73 11.72
CA GLU A 145 -7.42 4.21 13.09
C GLU A 145 -8.81 4.47 13.66
N ASP A 146 -8.97 4.30 14.98
CA ASP A 146 -10.24 4.57 15.68
C ASP A 146 -10.74 6.00 15.45
N GLY A 147 -9.80 6.94 15.30
CA GLY A 147 -10.07 8.35 15.03
C GLY A 147 -10.32 8.70 13.56
N ALA A 148 -10.36 7.71 12.65
CA ALA A 148 -10.53 7.98 11.22
C ALA A 148 -11.89 8.64 10.91
N SER A 149 -12.93 8.31 11.68
CA SER A 149 -14.26 8.91 11.64
C SER A 149 -14.93 8.83 13.01
N ASP A 150 -15.74 9.82 13.36
CA ASP A 150 -16.54 9.81 14.59
C ASP A 150 -17.53 8.64 14.63
N ASP A 151 -18.12 8.29 13.48
CA ASP A 151 -19.05 7.16 13.38
C ASP A 151 -18.31 5.84 13.61
N LEU A 152 -17.12 5.67 13.01
CA LEU A 152 -16.29 4.48 13.19
C LEU A 152 -15.89 4.34 14.67
N ARG A 153 -15.49 5.44 15.30
CA ARG A 153 -15.15 5.49 16.72
C ARG A 153 -16.33 5.09 17.59
N ALA A 154 -17.52 5.62 17.30
CA ALA A 154 -18.75 5.31 18.04
C ALA A 154 -19.10 3.82 17.93
N VAL A 155 -19.08 3.26 16.71
CA VAL A 155 -19.35 1.83 16.47
C VAL A 155 -18.33 0.95 17.18
N ARG A 156 -17.03 1.24 17.08
CA ARG A 156 -15.97 0.46 17.76
C ARG A 156 -16.07 0.55 19.28
N LEU A 157 -16.48 1.70 19.83
CA LEU A 157 -16.75 1.85 21.26
C LEU A 157 -17.95 1.00 21.69
N GLU A 158 -19.00 0.97 20.88
CA GLU A 158 -20.18 0.15 21.15
C GLU A 158 -19.86 -1.34 21.11
N ILE A 159 -19.07 -1.80 20.13
CA ILE A 159 -18.58 -3.18 20.05
C ILE A 159 -17.80 -3.54 21.32
N ARG A 160 -16.85 -2.69 21.76
CA ARG A 160 -16.09 -2.90 23.00
C ARG A 160 -16.99 -3.02 24.23
N ARG A 161 -17.93 -2.08 24.40
CA ARG A 161 -18.90 -2.11 25.51
C ARG A 161 -19.79 -3.35 25.50
N ARG A 162 -20.21 -3.81 24.33
CA ARG A 162 -21.01 -5.04 24.18
C ARG A 162 -20.19 -6.27 24.54
N ASN A 163 -18.93 -6.34 24.11
CA ASN A 163 -18.01 -7.42 24.47
C ASN A 163 -17.72 -7.44 25.98
N GLU A 164 -17.44 -6.30 26.61
CA GLU A 164 -17.25 -6.21 28.07
C GLU A 164 -18.47 -6.70 28.84
N ARG A 165 -19.68 -6.36 28.39
CA ARG A 165 -20.93 -6.87 28.99
C ARG A 165 -21.11 -8.37 28.79
N LEU A 166 -20.74 -8.88 27.62
CA LEU A 166 -20.78 -10.32 27.32
C LEU A 166 -19.80 -11.07 28.22
N ASP A 167 -18.56 -10.59 28.33
CA ASP A 167 -17.53 -11.16 29.21
C ASP A 167 -17.98 -11.14 30.67
N ALA A 168 -18.51 -10.02 31.15
CA ALA A 168 -19.03 -9.92 32.52
C ALA A 168 -20.19 -10.91 32.76
N ALA A 169 -21.09 -11.08 31.79
CA ALA A 169 -22.17 -12.06 31.88
C ALA A 169 -21.64 -13.50 31.88
N LEU A 170 -20.62 -13.80 31.08
CA LEU A 170 -19.98 -15.12 31.03
C LEU A 170 -19.23 -15.44 32.32
N VAL A 171 -18.50 -14.47 32.89
CA VAL A 171 -17.87 -14.59 34.22
C VAL A 171 -18.93 -14.85 35.29
N ALA A 172 -20.05 -14.12 35.26
CA ALA A 172 -21.14 -14.32 36.21
C ALA A 172 -21.80 -15.71 36.09
N ILE A 173 -21.94 -16.22 34.86
CA ILE A 173 -22.45 -17.58 34.61
C ILE A 173 -21.45 -18.64 35.08
N ALA A 174 -20.16 -18.48 34.75
CA ALA A 174 -19.09 -19.37 35.16
C ALA A 174 -18.92 -19.43 36.69
N GLY A 175 -19.21 -18.33 37.39
CA GLY A 175 -19.16 -18.26 38.86
C GLY A 175 -20.33 -18.94 39.60
N ARG A 176 -21.37 -19.42 38.89
CA ARG A 176 -22.48 -20.16 39.53
C ARG A 176 -21.99 -21.52 39.99
N ALA A 177 -22.29 -21.92 41.23
CA ALA A 177 -21.77 -23.15 41.83
C ALA A 177 -22.04 -24.43 41.01
N GLU A 178 -23.15 -24.48 40.28
CA GLU A 178 -23.52 -25.58 39.38
C GLU A 178 -22.64 -25.64 38.13
N VAL A 179 -22.33 -24.48 37.55
CA VAL A 179 -21.48 -24.35 36.35
C VAL A 179 -20.01 -24.50 36.74
N ALA A 180 -19.57 -23.90 37.85
CA ALA A 180 -18.20 -23.97 38.35
C ALA A 180 -17.73 -25.41 38.62
N ARG A 181 -18.63 -26.30 39.08
CA ARG A 181 -18.33 -27.73 39.25
C ARG A 181 -18.17 -28.48 37.92
N ALA A 182 -18.75 -27.96 36.85
CA ALA A 182 -18.73 -28.52 35.50
C ALA A 182 -17.62 -27.93 34.61
N LEU A 183 -16.93 -26.86 35.05
CA LEU A 183 -15.84 -26.22 34.31
C LEU A 183 -14.57 -27.06 34.33
N GLN A 184 -13.86 -27.08 33.20
CA GLN A 184 -12.53 -27.70 33.10
C GLN A 184 -11.42 -26.69 33.44
N ASP A 185 -11.58 -25.43 33.04
CA ASP A 185 -10.75 -24.27 33.38
C ASP A 185 -11.63 -23.01 33.47
N THR A 186 -11.25 -22.03 34.31
CA THR A 186 -12.02 -20.78 34.51
C THR A 186 -11.80 -19.74 33.40
N PHE A 187 -11.04 -20.06 32.35
CA PHE A 187 -10.69 -19.10 31.29
C PHE A 187 -11.74 -19.12 30.17
N ILE A 188 -12.33 -17.95 29.88
CA ILE A 188 -13.23 -17.73 28.74
C ILE A 188 -12.37 -17.73 27.47
N SER A 189 -12.66 -18.64 26.54
CA SER A 189 -11.93 -18.71 25.26
C SER A 189 -12.81 -18.25 24.11
N ILE A 190 -12.19 -17.67 23.08
CA ILE A 190 -12.86 -17.34 21.83
C ILE A 190 -12.68 -18.53 20.89
N ARG A 191 -13.78 -19.16 20.46
CA ARG A 191 -13.80 -20.23 19.44
C ARG A 191 -14.74 -19.82 18.32
N SER A 192 -14.26 -19.80 17.08
CA SER A 192 -15.07 -19.46 15.90
C SER A 192 -15.83 -18.13 16.04
N ASP A 193 -15.15 -17.11 16.57
CA ASP A 193 -15.71 -15.76 16.81
C ASP A 193 -16.86 -15.72 17.85
N ARG A 194 -16.97 -16.77 18.68
CA ARG A 194 -17.93 -16.86 19.78
C ARG A 194 -17.19 -17.04 21.11
N HIS A 195 -17.63 -16.30 22.11
CA HIS A 195 -17.17 -16.49 23.47
C HIS A 195 -17.77 -17.79 24.00
N VAL A 196 -16.94 -18.75 24.36
CA VAL A 196 -17.37 -20.08 24.83
C VAL A 196 -16.82 -20.38 26.22
N ILE A 197 -17.63 -21.06 27.01
CA ILE A 197 -17.28 -21.55 28.33
C ILE A 197 -16.86 -23.03 28.19
N PRO A 198 -15.62 -23.41 28.54
CA PRO A 198 -15.17 -24.80 28.44
C PRO A 198 -15.76 -25.66 29.58
N ILE A 199 -16.61 -26.62 29.20
CA ILE A 199 -17.28 -27.55 30.12
C ILE A 199 -16.62 -28.93 30.02
N ARG A 200 -16.42 -29.62 31.16
CA ARG A 200 -15.94 -31.01 31.20
C ARG A 200 -16.90 -31.92 30.44
N ALA A 201 -16.37 -32.84 29.65
CA ALA A 201 -17.17 -33.76 28.82
C ALA A 201 -18.23 -34.55 29.63
N GLU A 202 -17.88 -34.90 30.86
CA GLU A 202 -18.70 -35.65 31.83
C GLU A 202 -19.81 -34.80 32.49
N SER A 203 -19.78 -33.47 32.35
CA SER A 203 -20.76 -32.56 32.95
C SER A 203 -21.56 -31.75 31.90
N GLN A 204 -21.51 -32.15 30.62
CA GLN A 204 -22.23 -31.49 29.53
C GLN A 204 -23.76 -31.48 29.72
N SER A 205 -24.33 -32.47 30.42
CA SER A 205 -25.76 -32.56 30.71
C SER A 205 -26.22 -31.72 31.92
N ALA A 206 -25.28 -31.21 32.72
CA ALA A 206 -25.57 -30.45 33.94
C ALA A 206 -25.77 -28.95 33.70
N VAL A 207 -25.32 -28.43 32.55
CA VAL A 207 -25.41 -27.00 32.21
C VAL A 207 -26.35 -26.83 31.01
N PRO A 208 -27.47 -26.10 31.15
CA PRO A 208 -28.34 -25.82 30.01
C PRO A 208 -27.66 -24.89 29.00
N GLY A 209 -27.51 -25.34 27.75
CA GLY A 209 -26.92 -24.56 26.65
C GLY A 209 -26.72 -25.38 25.36
N SER A 210 -26.39 -24.70 24.25
CA SER A 210 -26.05 -25.34 22.98
C SER A 210 -24.55 -25.60 22.85
N VAL A 211 -24.16 -26.85 22.61
CA VAL A 211 -22.76 -27.24 22.39
C VAL A 211 -22.30 -26.75 21.01
N HIS A 212 -21.20 -26.00 20.96
CA HIS A 212 -20.68 -25.39 19.72
C HIS A 212 -19.32 -25.95 19.25
N GLY A 213 -18.79 -26.96 19.92
CA GLY A 213 -17.61 -27.70 19.47
C GLY A 213 -17.09 -28.63 20.57
N VAL A 214 -16.81 -29.88 20.24
CA VAL A 214 -16.09 -30.81 21.11
C VAL A 214 -14.61 -30.64 20.80
N SER A 215 -13.81 -30.23 21.79
CA SER A 215 -12.36 -30.21 21.62
C SER A 215 -11.86 -31.65 21.67
N GLY A 216 -11.59 -32.24 20.51
CA GLY A 216 -10.84 -33.49 20.41
C GLY A 216 -9.36 -33.23 20.72
N GLU A 217 -8.81 -34.02 21.63
CA GLU A 217 -7.38 -34.21 21.93
C GLU A 217 -6.48 -32.96 21.90
N GLN A 218 -6.33 -32.31 23.05
CA GLN A 218 -5.14 -31.51 23.35
C GLN A 218 -3.96 -32.49 23.49
N ARG A 219 -3.16 -32.67 22.44
CA ARG A 219 -1.82 -33.27 22.60
C ARG A 219 -0.97 -32.27 23.39
N ASP A 220 -0.77 -32.58 24.66
CA ASP A 220 0.26 -32.00 25.52
C ASP A 220 1.59 -31.92 24.75
N ARG A 221 2.01 -30.69 24.44
CA ARG A 221 3.42 -30.38 24.24
C ARG A 221 3.86 -29.62 25.47
N ASP A 222 4.41 -30.36 26.42
CA ASP A 222 5.10 -29.85 27.60
C ASP A 222 6.23 -28.87 27.18
N PRO A 223 6.22 -27.61 27.63
CA PRO A 223 7.27 -26.64 27.34
C PRO A 223 8.58 -26.85 28.14
N SER A 224 8.70 -27.91 28.94
CA SER A 224 9.74 -28.04 29.98
C SER A 224 10.76 -29.16 29.72
N ARG A 225 11.14 -29.46 28.47
CA ARG A 225 12.24 -30.40 28.17
C ARG A 225 13.46 -29.73 27.53
N PRO A 226 14.67 -29.88 28.09
CA PRO A 226 15.88 -29.38 27.46
C PRO A 226 16.24 -30.23 26.23
N ARG A 227 16.67 -29.56 25.16
CA ARG A 227 17.24 -30.21 23.97
C ARG A 227 18.64 -30.75 24.32
N GLY A 228 18.71 -32.04 24.68
CA GLY A 228 19.94 -32.81 24.79
C GLY A 228 20.12 -33.76 23.60
N GLY A 229 21.31 -33.75 23.00
CA GLY A 229 21.60 -34.31 21.68
C GLY A 229 22.09 -35.77 21.65
N GLY A 230 22.62 -36.14 20.47
CA GLY A 230 23.40 -37.36 20.21
C GLY A 230 22.78 -38.24 19.10
N GLY A 231 23.45 -38.30 17.93
CA GLY A 231 23.08 -39.15 16.77
C GLY A 231 23.44 -40.64 16.95
N PRO A 232 23.83 -41.42 15.91
CA PRO A 232 23.97 -41.10 14.47
C PRO A 232 23.41 -42.17 13.47
N ALA A 233 23.45 -41.79 12.17
CA ALA A 233 23.59 -42.62 10.95
C ALA A 233 22.41 -43.54 10.48
N PRO A 234 22.33 -43.98 9.20
CA PRO A 234 23.32 -43.85 8.12
C PRO A 234 22.83 -43.30 6.77
N SER A 235 23.83 -42.92 6.00
CA SER A 235 23.91 -42.67 4.55
C SER A 235 23.52 -43.86 3.67
N ALA A 236 22.84 -43.58 2.55
CA ALA A 236 23.09 -44.18 1.22
C ALA A 236 22.12 -43.61 0.17
N GLY A 237 22.59 -43.37 -1.06
CA GLY A 237 21.71 -43.36 -2.24
C GLY A 237 21.81 -42.16 -3.18
N VAL A 238 23.01 -41.90 -3.71
CA VAL A 238 23.19 -41.14 -4.95
C VAL A 238 22.60 -41.94 -6.11
N GLN A 239 21.75 -41.31 -6.93
CA GLN A 239 21.58 -41.68 -8.35
C GLN A 239 21.02 -40.50 -9.17
N ARG A 240 21.90 -39.90 -9.99
CA ARG A 240 21.57 -39.25 -11.26
C ARG A 240 21.29 -40.33 -12.31
N PRO A 241 20.46 -40.09 -13.33
CA PRO A 241 20.91 -39.56 -14.65
C PRO A 241 19.82 -38.65 -15.27
N ALA A 242 19.87 -38.02 -16.44
CA ALA A 242 20.84 -37.65 -17.48
C ALA A 242 20.12 -36.59 -18.37
N ALA A 243 20.89 -35.95 -19.24
CA ALA A 243 20.49 -34.88 -20.15
C ALA A 243 19.39 -35.23 -21.18
N GLY A 244 18.69 -34.19 -21.66
CA GLY A 244 17.83 -34.26 -22.85
C GLY A 244 17.23 -32.91 -23.27
N ALA A 245 17.92 -32.25 -24.22
CA ALA A 245 17.54 -31.26 -25.26
C ALA A 245 16.27 -30.36 -25.18
N PRO A 246 16.31 -29.15 -25.79
CA PRO A 246 15.29 -28.10 -25.64
C PRO A 246 14.14 -28.21 -26.66
N PRO A 247 12.95 -27.63 -26.39
CA PRO A 247 11.95 -27.44 -27.42
C PRO A 247 12.20 -26.13 -28.17
N GLY A 248 12.26 -26.23 -29.50
CA GLY A 248 11.95 -25.12 -30.38
C GLY A 248 10.43 -24.96 -30.49
N ASP A 249 9.97 -23.71 -30.51
CA ASP A 249 8.68 -23.34 -31.09
C ASP A 249 8.72 -21.82 -31.34
N SER A 250 8.88 -21.44 -32.61
CA SER A 250 7.81 -20.87 -33.43
C SER A 250 7.28 -19.53 -32.91
N GLY A 251 7.70 -18.46 -33.61
CA GLY A 251 6.97 -17.20 -33.57
C GLY A 251 5.52 -17.43 -34.00
N PRO A 252 4.60 -16.51 -33.68
CA PRO A 252 4.14 -15.69 -34.79
C PRO A 252 3.60 -14.28 -34.42
N ARG A 253 3.34 -13.52 -35.49
CA ARG A 253 2.32 -12.45 -35.63
C ARG A 253 2.71 -11.02 -35.23
N ARG A 254 3.39 -10.35 -36.18
CA ARG A 254 3.12 -8.94 -36.46
C ARG A 254 1.64 -8.78 -36.84
N ARG A 255 0.87 -8.03 -36.06
CA ARG A 255 -0.36 -7.38 -36.53
C ARG A 255 -0.09 -5.88 -36.57
N HIS A 256 0.16 -5.38 -37.78
CA HIS A 256 0.02 -3.96 -38.09
C HIS A 256 -1.47 -3.59 -37.95
N ARG A 257 -1.78 -2.66 -37.04
CA ARG A 257 -3.02 -1.89 -37.04
C ARG A 257 -2.65 -0.41 -36.94
N THR A 258 -3.03 0.33 -37.96
CA THR A 258 -3.18 1.79 -38.03
C THR A 258 -4.32 2.01 -39.06
N PRO A 259 -5.00 3.16 -39.15
CA PRO A 259 -5.05 4.33 -38.25
C PRO A 259 -6.50 4.73 -37.87
N GLY A 260 -6.68 5.39 -36.72
CA GLY A 260 -7.92 6.11 -36.36
C GLY A 260 -7.65 7.60 -36.19
N ARG A 261 -8.31 8.42 -37.00
CA ARG A 261 -8.18 9.88 -37.17
C ARG A 261 -8.84 10.70 -36.04
N PRO A 262 -8.65 12.04 -36.01
CA PRO A 262 -8.58 12.84 -34.77
C PRO A 262 -9.93 13.40 -34.28
N PHE A 263 -9.97 13.69 -32.98
CA PHE A 263 -11.06 14.37 -32.27
C PHE A 263 -11.14 15.85 -32.67
N ARG A 264 -12.35 16.31 -33.01
CA ARG A 264 -12.68 17.70 -33.32
C ARG A 264 -12.97 18.50 -32.04
N GLN A 265 -12.63 19.79 -32.14
CA GLN A 265 -12.81 20.85 -31.16
C GLN A 265 -14.27 21.13 -30.80
N SER A 266 -14.44 21.51 -29.53
CA SER A 266 -15.61 22.12 -28.91
C SER A 266 -15.78 23.58 -29.36
N ALA A 267 -17.03 23.98 -29.62
CA ALA A 267 -17.42 25.37 -29.75
C ALA A 267 -18.80 25.60 -29.10
N ALA A 268 -18.93 26.78 -28.53
CA ALA A 268 -19.90 27.23 -27.55
C ALA A 268 -21.29 27.63 -28.11
N GLY A 269 -22.24 27.79 -27.18
CA GLY A 269 -23.51 28.54 -27.31
C GLY A 269 -24.53 28.03 -26.28
N LYS A 270 -24.77 28.71 -25.14
CA LYS A 270 -25.83 29.75 -24.93
C LYS A 270 -27.19 29.32 -25.51
N GLU A 271 -28.34 29.31 -24.83
CA GLU A 271 -28.85 30.20 -23.78
C GLU A 271 -30.20 29.66 -23.22
N ALA A 272 -30.53 30.04 -21.98
CA ALA A 272 -31.85 30.27 -21.36
C ALA A 272 -33.06 29.33 -21.55
N ALA A 273 -33.60 28.83 -20.42
CA ALA A 273 -34.95 29.18 -19.91
C ALA A 273 -35.27 28.49 -18.56
N ARG A 274 -35.63 29.29 -17.55
CA ARG A 274 -36.38 28.93 -16.32
C ARG A 274 -37.87 29.29 -16.55
N PRO A 275 -38.81 29.04 -15.61
CA PRO A 275 -38.99 27.95 -14.64
C PRO A 275 -40.44 27.38 -14.66
N ALA A 276 -40.72 26.25 -13.98
CA ALA A 276 -42.10 25.88 -13.59
C ALA A 276 -42.16 25.09 -12.28
N ARG A 277 -43.26 25.34 -11.56
CA ARG A 277 -43.61 25.00 -10.15
C ARG A 277 -44.20 23.60 -9.95
N GLY A 278 -44.17 23.13 -8.70
CA GLY A 278 -45.16 22.22 -8.06
C GLY A 278 -44.53 20.98 -7.42
N THR A 279 -44.35 20.83 -6.09
CA THR A 279 -45.26 20.57 -4.94
C THR A 279 -45.82 19.14 -4.77
N ILE A 280 -45.56 18.56 -3.57
CA ILE A 280 -46.31 17.53 -2.78
C ILE A 280 -46.16 16.06 -3.26
N GLY A 281 -46.02 15.00 -2.45
CA GLY A 281 -45.95 14.81 -0.99
C GLY A 281 -46.11 13.31 -0.61
N ALA A 282 -45.54 12.94 0.55
CA ALA A 282 -45.85 11.86 1.51
C ALA A 282 -46.29 10.43 1.07
N ARG A 283 -45.56 9.41 1.53
CA ARG A 283 -45.88 8.63 2.75
C ARG A 283 -44.63 7.95 3.31
#